data_AF-A0A4Y2TLM8-F1
#
_entry.id   AF-A0A4Y2TLM8-F1
#
_cell.length_a   1.000
_cell.length_b   1.000
_cell.length_c   1.000
_cell.angle_alpha   90.00
_cell.angle_beta   90.00
_cell.angle_gamma   90.00
#
_symmetry.space_group_name_H-M   'P 1'
#
loop_
_entity.id
_entity.type
_entity.pdbx_description
1 polymer ?
#
loop_
_entity_poly.entity_id
_entity_poly.type
_entity_poly.pdbx_seq_one_letter_code
_entity_poly.pdbx_strand_id
1 'polypeptide(L)'
;MKVAFEYADVNGVSGRFNNESKSAGKDWLKSFCKRYNISVRNPERCNVARAMGFNEVQVTRFYNNLKSCCLEKKFPAHRKFNKVETVISKVSR
;
A
#
# COMPACT_ATOMS: atom_id res chain seq x y z
N MET A 1 -14.91 -5.29 3.42
CA MET A 1 -13.85 -5.25 4.45
C MET A 1 -13.87 -6.53 5.26
N LYS A 2 -13.38 -7.63 4.68
CA LYS A 2 -13.26 -8.91 5.41
C LYS A 2 -12.08 -8.89 6.37
N VAL A 3 -10.95 -8.33 5.91
CA VAL A 3 -9.74 -8.12 6.72
C VAL A 3 -10.00 -7.41 8.05
N ALA A 4 -10.85 -6.38 8.09
CA ALA A 4 -11.19 -5.69 9.34
C ALA A 4 -12.01 -6.56 10.31
N PHE A 5 -12.89 -7.42 9.77
CA PHE A 5 -13.66 -8.39 10.55
C PHE A 5 -12.74 -9.50 11.08
N GLU A 6 -11.93 -10.10 10.21
CA GLU A 6 -10.96 -11.14 10.56
C GLU A 6 -9.96 -10.66 11.61
N TYR A 7 -9.43 -9.44 11.44
CA TYR A 7 -8.54 -8.85 12.43
C TYR A 7 -9.24 -8.67 13.79
N ALA A 8 -10.49 -8.20 13.81
CA ALA A 8 -11.23 -8.04 15.05
C ALA A 8 -11.54 -9.38 15.73
N ASP A 9 -11.90 -10.40 14.94
CA ASP A 9 -12.19 -11.76 15.41
C ASP A 9 -10.95 -12.41 16.04
N VAL A 10 -9.81 -12.35 15.36
CA VAL A 10 -8.52 -12.87 15.87
C VAL A 10 -8.08 -12.16 17.16
N ASN A 11 -8.36 -10.87 17.29
CA ASN A 11 -7.98 -10.08 18.47
C ASN A 11 -9.06 -10.06 19.57
N GLY A 12 -10.15 -10.82 19.43
CA GLY A 12 -11.24 -10.84 20.41
C GLY A 12 -11.95 -9.50 20.59
N VAL A 13 -11.81 -8.59 19.62
CA VAL A 13 -12.45 -7.27 19.66
C VAL A 13 -13.90 -7.43 19.22
N SER A 14 -14.81 -7.47 20.19
CA SER A 14 -16.24 -7.48 19.92
C SER A 14 -16.65 -6.20 19.20
N GLY A 15 -16.98 -6.29 17.91
CA GLY A 15 -17.41 -5.17 17.09
C GLY A 15 -18.83 -5.35 16.56
N ARG A 16 -19.49 -4.25 16.20
CA ARG A 16 -20.76 -4.26 15.45
C ARG A 16 -20.50 -4.59 13.98
N PHE A 17 -19.96 -5.77 13.72
CA PHE A 17 -19.79 -6.29 12.37
C PHE A 17 -20.95 -7.22 12.01
N ASN A 18 -21.19 -7.39 10.72
CA ASN A 18 -22.20 -8.33 10.26
C ASN A 18 -21.56 -9.72 10.18
N ASN A 19 -21.96 -10.61 11.10
CA ASN A 19 -21.44 -11.97 11.23
C ASN A 19 -21.85 -12.90 10.08
N GLU A 20 -23.01 -12.67 9.46
CA GLU A 20 -23.47 -13.44 8.29
C GLU A 20 -22.58 -13.15 7.07
N SER A 21 -22.30 -11.87 6.83
CA SER A 21 -21.44 -11.42 5.73
C SER A 21 -19.93 -11.56 6.02
N LYS A 22 -19.57 -11.86 7.29
CA LYS A 22 -18.20 -11.85 7.82
C LYS A 22 -17.39 -10.63 7.36
N SER A 23 -18.00 -9.46 7.47
CA SER A 23 -17.42 -8.24 6.93
C SER A 23 -17.86 -7.00 7.69
N ALA A 24 -16.99 -5.98 7.69
CA ALA A 24 -17.37 -4.67 8.14
C ALA A 24 -18.21 -3.93 7.07
N GLY A 25 -19.27 -3.26 7.52
CA GLY A 25 -20.18 -2.49 6.67
C GLY A 25 -19.55 -1.17 6.18
N LYS A 26 -20.11 -0.60 5.10
CA LYS A 26 -19.60 0.65 4.49
C LYS A 26 -19.58 1.83 5.46
N ASP A 27 -20.61 1.98 6.29
CA ASP A 27 -20.70 3.06 7.28
C ASP A 27 -19.65 2.94 8.39
N TRP A 28 -19.31 1.71 8.76
CA TRP A 28 -18.21 1.45 9.70
C TRP A 28 -16.89 1.94 9.13
N LEU A 29 -16.58 1.65 7.84
CA LEU A 29 -15.35 2.16 7.20
C LEU A 29 -15.30 3.66 7.22
N LYS A 30 -16.39 4.30 6.78
CA LYS A 30 -16.48 5.75 6.65
C LYS A 30 -16.27 6.42 8.00
N SER A 31 -16.89 5.87 9.04
CA SER A 31 -16.75 6.36 10.41
C SER A 31 -15.33 6.13 10.96
N PHE A 32 -14.75 4.96 10.71
CA PHE A 32 -13.38 4.64 11.13
C PHE A 32 -12.35 5.55 10.46
N CYS A 33 -12.43 5.72 9.14
CA CYS A 33 -11.59 6.64 8.38
C CYS A 33 -11.74 8.09 8.87
N LYS A 34 -12.97 8.54 9.15
CA LYS A 34 -13.21 9.89 9.69
C LYS A 34 -12.62 10.06 11.09
N ARG A 35 -12.77 9.08 11.98
CA ARG A 35 -12.24 9.13 13.37
C ARG A 35 -10.72 9.23 13.41
N TYR A 36 -10.03 8.53 12.51
CA TYR A 36 -8.56 8.45 12.50
C TYR A 36 -7.90 9.21 11.34
N ASN A 37 -8.65 10.04 10.62
CA ASN A 37 -8.18 10.79 9.45
C ASN A 37 -7.46 9.93 8.38
N ILE A 38 -7.97 8.72 8.14
CA ILE A 38 -7.41 7.77 7.17
C ILE A 38 -8.06 8.00 5.81
N SER A 39 -7.27 8.20 4.75
CA SER A 39 -7.79 8.24 3.39
C SER A 39 -7.82 6.85 2.77
N VAL A 40 -8.96 6.42 2.22
CA VAL A 40 -9.03 5.24 1.35
C VAL A 40 -8.59 5.64 -0.04
N ARG A 41 -7.55 4.98 -0.57
CA ARG A 41 -7.01 5.23 -1.91
C ARG A 41 -7.19 3.99 -2.77
N ASN A 42 -7.39 4.21 -4.07
CA ASN A 42 -7.29 3.13 -5.03
C ASN A 42 -5.81 2.81 -5.23
N PRO A 43 -5.37 1.54 -5.04
CA PRO A 43 -3.99 1.17 -5.29
C PRO A 43 -3.68 1.35 -6.78
N GLU A 44 -2.47 1.81 -7.09
CA GLU A 44 -1.98 1.80 -8.46
C GLU A 44 -1.86 0.37 -8.97
N ARG A 45 -2.08 0.18 -10.28
CA ARG A 45 -1.94 -1.14 -10.90
C ARG A 45 -0.50 -1.60 -10.76
N CYS A 46 -0.28 -2.63 -9.96
CA CYS A 46 1.00 -3.31 -9.82
C CYS A 46 0.95 -4.63 -10.59
N ASN A 47 1.93 -4.90 -11.45
CA ASN A 47 2.03 -6.21 -12.09
C ASN A 47 2.52 -7.26 -11.07
N VAL A 48 2.19 -8.53 -11.30
CA VAL A 48 2.56 -9.63 -10.39
C VAL A 48 4.08 -9.74 -10.21
N ALA A 49 4.85 -9.57 -11.30
CA ALA A 49 6.31 -9.62 -11.24
C ALA A 49 6.92 -8.56 -10.31
N ARG A 50 6.36 -7.35 -10.28
CA ARG A 50 6.76 -6.22 -9.44
C ARG A 50 6.39 -6.50 -7.98
N ALA A 51 5.23 -7.09 -7.72
CA ALA A 51 4.87 -7.55 -6.38
C ALA A 51 5.82 -8.64 -5.87
N MET A 52 6.14 -9.64 -6.69
CA MET A 52 7.08 -10.72 -6.34
C MET A 52 8.53 -10.21 -6.15
N GLY A 53 8.92 -9.20 -6.93
CA GLY A 53 10.22 -8.54 -6.81
C GLY A 53 10.35 -7.65 -5.57
N PHE A 54 9.24 -7.30 -4.91
CA PHE A 54 9.23 -6.47 -3.72
C PHE A 54 9.47 -7.32 -2.45
N ASN A 55 10.67 -7.87 -2.33
CA ASN A 55 11.10 -8.66 -1.17
C ASN A 55 12.32 -8.04 -0.47
N GLU A 56 12.58 -8.48 0.75
CA GLU A 56 13.61 -7.93 1.63
C GLU A 56 15.00 -7.86 0.96
N VAL A 57 15.39 -8.93 0.25
CA VAL A 57 16.70 -9.00 -0.42
C VAL A 57 16.81 -7.93 -1.51
N GLN A 58 15.80 -7.80 -2.37
CA GLN A 58 15.83 -6.81 -3.46
C GLN A 58 15.73 -5.39 -2.93
N VAL A 59 14.87 -5.14 -1.94
CA VAL A 59 14.68 -3.83 -1.31
C VAL A 59 15.97 -3.40 -0.60
N THR A 60 16.59 -4.28 0.17
CA THR A 60 17.85 -4.00 0.86
C THR A 60 18.96 -3.67 -0.13
N ARG A 61 19.09 -4.46 -1.20
CA ARG A 61 20.07 -4.20 -2.27
C ARG A 61 19.86 -2.84 -2.93
N PHE A 62 18.61 -2.51 -3.25
CA PHE A 62 18.27 -1.22 -3.84
C PHE A 62 18.68 -0.04 -2.95
N TYR A 63 18.31 -0.07 -1.65
CA TYR A 63 18.62 1.03 -0.73
C TYR A 63 20.10 1.14 -0.41
N ASN A 64 20.83 0.02 -0.31
CA ASN A 64 22.29 0.03 -0.16
C ASN A 64 22.96 0.72 -1.34
N ASN A 65 22.56 0.37 -2.58
CA ASN A 65 23.08 1.02 -3.78
C ASN A 65 22.73 2.52 -3.82
N LEU A 66 21.48 2.86 -3.51
CA LEU A 66 21.03 4.26 -3.47
C LEU A 66 21.84 5.09 -2.47
N LYS A 67 22.09 4.54 -1.27
CA LYS A 67 22.90 5.17 -0.23
C LYS A 67 24.33 5.41 -0.71
N SER A 68 24.97 4.39 -1.29
CA SER A 68 26.32 4.50 -1.84
C SER A 68 26.41 5.59 -2.91
N CYS A 69 25.51 5.59 -3.90
CA CYS A 69 25.48 6.61 -4.95
C CYS A 69 25.24 8.02 -4.38
N CYS A 70 24.35 8.18 -3.40
CA CYS A 70 24.08 9.48 -2.78
C CYS A 70 25.29 10.01 -2.02
N LEU A 71 26.03 9.15 -1.31
CA LEU A 71 27.22 9.54 -0.55
C LEU A 71 28.38 9.89 -1.48
N GLU A 72 28.60 9.10 -2.53
CA GLU A 72 29.72 9.29 -3.46
C GLU A 72 29.54 10.56 -4.32
N LYS A 73 28.34 10.73 -4.90
CA LYS A 73 28.10 11.80 -5.88
C LYS A 73 27.52 13.08 -5.27
N LYS A 74 27.03 13.04 -4.03
CA LYS A 74 26.43 14.18 -3.31
C LYS A 74 25.44 14.99 -4.17
N PHE A 75 24.51 14.30 -4.83
CA PHE A 75 23.55 14.94 -5.74
C PHE A 75 22.77 16.07 -5.03
N PRO A 76 22.80 17.32 -5.55
CA PRO A 76 21.99 18.40 -5.00
C PRO A 76 20.50 18.10 -5.24
N ALA A 77 19.62 18.65 -4.39
CA ALA A 77 18.19 18.36 -4.41
C ALA A 77 17.55 18.55 -5.81
N HIS A 78 17.97 19.58 -6.55
CA HIS A 78 17.45 19.89 -7.89
C HIS A 78 17.83 18.87 -8.98
N ARG A 79 18.71 17.90 -8.68
CA ARG A 79 19.07 16.81 -9.61
C ARG A 79 18.50 15.45 -9.20
N LYS A 80 17.66 15.41 -8.17
CA LYS A 80 16.95 14.20 -7.74
C LYS A 80 15.55 14.22 -8.33
N PHE A 81 15.33 13.39 -9.35
CA PHE A 81 14.04 13.26 -10.01
C PHE A 81 13.38 11.96 -9.59
N ASN A 82 12.13 12.02 -9.12
CA ASN A 82 11.33 10.82 -8.95
C ASN A 82 10.65 10.48 -10.28
N LYS A 83 10.98 9.33 -10.86
CA LYS A 83 10.31 8.83 -12.06
C LYS A 83 9.27 7.81 -11.63
N VAL A 84 8.00 8.13 -11.82
CA VAL A 84 6.90 7.16 -11.67
C VAL A 84 6.57 6.59 -13.04
N GLU A 85 6.51 5.26 -13.14
CA GLU A 85 6.03 4.59 -14.35
C GLU A 85 4.53 4.40 -14.27
N THR A 86 3.77 5.22 -15.00
CA THR A 86 2.34 5.03 -15.19
C THR A 86 2.10 4.02 -16.31
N VAL A 87 1.70 2.80 -15.98
CA VAL A 87 1.29 1.82 -16.98
C VAL A 87 -0.15 2.10 -17.41
N ILE A 88 -0.31 2.81 -18.53
CA ILE A 88 -1.62 3.00 -19.17
C ILE A 88 -1.94 1.72 -19.93
N SER A 89 -2.78 0.86 -19.35
CA SER A 89 -3.29 -0.32 -20.07
C SER A 89 -4.37 0.17 -21.05
N LYS A 90 -4.14 0.02 -22.36
CA LYS A 90 -5.22 0.18 -23.35
C LYS A 90 -6.25 -0.93 -23.09
N VAL A 91 -7.45 -0.55 -22.68
CA VAL A 91 -8.62 -1.45 -22.72
C VAL A 91 -8.96 -1.65 -24.19
N SER A 92 -8.80 -2.87 -24.71
CA SER A 92 -9.48 -3.25 -25.96
C SER A 92 -10.97 -3.31 -25.66
N ARG A 93 -11.77 -2.72 -26.57
CA ARG A 93 -13.23 -2.86 -26.58
C ARG A 93 -13.64 -4.32 -26.73
#